data_AF-A0A1B1I3U4-F1
#
_entry.id   AF-A0A1B1I3U4-F1
#
_cell.length_a   1.000
_cell.length_b   1.000
_cell.length_c   1.000
_cell.angle_alpha   90.00
_cell.angle_beta   90.00
_cell.angle_gamma   90.00
#
_symmetry.space_group_name_H-M   'P 1'
#
loop_
_entity.id
_entity.type
_entity.pdbx_description
1 polymer ?
#
loop_
_entity_poly.entity_id
_entity_poly.type
_entity_poly.pdbx_seq_one_letter_code
_entity_poly.pdbx_strand_id
1 'polypeptide(L)'
;MKQIHTANFQNSELDLHDSLLQDIEISYDRKNIIIFLILPKSPPLRDSEKKAKLLIENISYFVISIEEPWGKGTYIVSEEIERCANDQLKLIITLNSGDTLEITGVTISLTDIV
;
A
#
# COMPACT_ATOMS: atom_id res chain seq x y z
N MET A 1 -15.08 3.89 0.65
CA MET A 1 -14.36 2.59 0.68
C MET A 1 -14.19 2.14 -0.76
N LYS A 2 -12.96 2.05 -1.26
CA LYS A 2 -12.68 1.58 -2.62
C LYS A 2 -12.13 0.16 -2.49
N GLN A 3 -12.98 -0.83 -2.76
CA GLN A 3 -12.60 -2.23 -2.74
C GLN A 3 -12.26 -2.65 -4.17
N ILE A 4 -11.01 -3.04 -4.38
CA ILE A 4 -10.55 -3.53 -5.68
C ILE A 4 -10.71 -5.04 -5.65
N HIS A 5 -11.75 -5.53 -6.32
CA HIS A 5 -12.03 -6.96 -6.49
C HIS A 5 -11.31 -7.49 -7.73
N THR A 6 -10.85 -8.74 -7.63
CA THR A 6 -9.99 -9.48 -8.57
C THR A 6 -10.47 -9.48 -10.04
N ALA A 7 -11.73 -9.10 -10.30
CA ALA A 7 -12.29 -9.06 -11.65
C ALA A 7 -11.83 -7.86 -12.50
N ASN A 8 -11.58 -6.67 -11.91
CA ASN A 8 -11.36 -5.45 -12.70
C ASN A 8 -10.11 -4.69 -12.23
N PHE A 9 -8.95 -5.07 -12.76
CA PHE A 9 -7.74 -4.27 -12.58
C PHE A 9 -7.35 -3.63 -13.92
N GLN A 10 -7.67 -2.35 -14.07
CA GLN A 10 -6.94 -1.42 -14.93
C GLN A 10 -6.12 -0.53 -14.00
N ASN A 11 -4.90 -0.16 -14.40
CA ASN A 11 -3.80 0.49 -13.64
C ASN A 11 -4.12 1.83 -12.90
N SER A 12 -5.36 2.11 -12.50
CA SER A 12 -5.82 3.47 -12.16
C SER A 12 -6.52 3.62 -10.80
N GLU A 13 -6.42 2.68 -9.86
CA GLU A 13 -7.30 2.74 -8.69
C GLU A 13 -6.70 3.01 -7.31
N LEU A 14 -5.44 2.68 -7.07
CA LEU A 14 -4.71 2.96 -5.84
C LEU A 14 -3.81 4.16 -6.08
N ASP A 15 -4.36 5.38 -6.00
CA ASP A 15 -3.60 6.62 -6.09
C ASP A 15 -2.83 6.81 -4.77
N LEU A 16 -1.62 6.26 -4.70
CA LEU A 16 -0.78 6.24 -3.49
C LEU A 16 0.40 7.20 -3.57
N HIS A 17 0.68 7.78 -4.74
CA HIS A 17 1.73 8.76 -4.93
C HIS A 17 1.67 9.87 -3.86
N ASP A 18 2.83 10.25 -3.31
CA ASP A 18 3.01 11.20 -2.21
C ASP A 18 2.38 10.79 -0.87
N SER A 19 1.86 9.58 -0.73
CA SER A 19 1.38 9.09 0.57
C SER A 19 2.53 8.81 1.52
N LEU A 20 2.47 9.31 2.75
CA LEU A 20 3.47 9.05 3.77
C LEU A 20 3.26 7.67 4.38
N LEU A 21 4.33 6.89 4.45
CA LEU A 21 4.37 5.63 5.16
C LEU A 21 4.43 5.89 6.67
N GLN A 22 3.55 5.27 7.45
CA GLN A 22 3.52 5.41 8.90
C GLN A 22 3.96 4.14 9.61
N ASP A 23 3.35 3.01 9.26
CA ASP A 23 3.60 1.73 9.92
C ASP A 23 3.21 0.56 9.01
N ILE A 24 3.75 -0.62 9.30
CA ILE A 24 3.45 -1.88 8.61
C ILE A 24 3.17 -2.95 9.66
N GLU A 25 1.94 -3.44 9.69
CA GLU A 25 1.52 -4.53 10.56
C GLU A 25 1.35 -5.83 9.77
N ILE A 26 1.94 -6.92 10.26
CA ILE A 26 1.83 -8.26 9.68
C ILE A 26 1.05 -9.15 10.64
N SER A 27 -0.11 -9.64 10.22
CA SER A 27 -0.90 -10.60 11.01
C SER A 27 -0.68 -12.01 10.49
N TYR A 28 0.01 -12.84 11.30
CA TYR A 28 0.22 -14.24 10.96
C TYR A 28 -1.09 -15.05 10.98
N ASP A 29 -1.91 -14.86 12.02
CA ASP A 29 -3.19 -15.56 12.20
C ASP A 29 -4.19 -15.26 11.07
N ARG A 30 -4.32 -13.97 10.72
CA ARG A 30 -5.22 -13.53 9.63
C ARG A 30 -4.59 -13.60 8.25
N LYS A 31 -3.31 -13.97 8.16
CA LYS A 31 -2.53 -14.05 6.92
C LYS A 31 -2.67 -12.78 6.06
N ASN A 32 -2.46 -11.63 6.67
CA ASN A 32 -2.60 -10.33 6.01
C ASN A 32 -1.51 -9.33 6.41
N ILE A 33 -1.35 -8.29 5.58
CA ILE A 33 -0.51 -7.14 5.86
C ILE A 33 -1.37 -5.89 5.78
N ILE A 34 -1.15 -4.98 6.73
CA ILE A 34 -1.76 -3.66 6.77
C ILE A 34 -0.64 -2.62 6.71
N ILE A 35 -0.65 -1.79 5.66
CA ILE A 35 0.20 -0.61 5.58
C ILE A 35 -0.63 0.60 5.99
N PHE A 36 -0.15 1.33 6.99
CA PHE A 36 -0.76 2.57 7.46
C PHE A 36 -0.14 3.75 6.71
N LEU A 37 -1.00 4.55 6.09
CA LEU A 37 -0.61 5.67 5.23
C LEU A 37 -1.24 6.97 5.70
N ILE A 38 -0.59 8.08 5.40
CA ILE A 38 -1.23 9.40 5.34
C ILE A 38 -1.35 9.79 3.87
N LEU A 39 -2.56 9.86 3.37
CA LEU A 39 -2.82 10.25 1.98
C LEU A 39 -2.68 11.77 1.81
N PRO A 40 -2.13 12.25 0.69
CA PRO A 40 -2.14 13.67 0.37
C PRO A 40 -3.60 14.13 0.21
N LYS A 41 -3.97 15.24 0.87
CA LYS A 41 -5.26 15.86 0.58
C LYS A 41 -5.15 16.70 -0.69
N SER A 42 -6.09 16.49 -1.62
CA SER A 42 -6.32 17.45 -2.70
C SER A 42 -6.61 18.84 -2.09
N PRO A 43 -6.09 19.93 -2.69
CA PRO A 43 -6.38 21.30 -2.22
C PRO A 43 -7.90 21.52 -2.05
N PRO A 44 -8.38 22.22 -1.00
CA PRO A 44 -7.69 23.27 -0.24
C PRO A 44 -7.45 22.97 1.26
N LEU A 45 -7.77 21.76 1.76
CA LEU A 45 -7.77 21.46 3.19
C LEU A 45 -6.41 20.92 3.65
N ARG A 46 -5.49 21.82 4.04
CA ARG A 46 -4.14 21.48 4.53
C ARG A 46 -4.07 21.07 6.02
N ASP A 47 -5.18 21.16 6.76
CA ASP A 47 -5.14 21.07 8.23
C ASP A 47 -5.54 19.70 8.81
N SER A 48 -5.76 18.67 7.99
CA SER A 48 -5.86 17.32 8.56
C SER A 48 -5.35 16.24 7.61
N GLU A 49 -4.27 15.58 8.03
CA GLU A 49 -3.76 14.35 7.45
C GLU A 49 -4.88 13.30 7.36
N LYS A 50 -5.12 12.72 6.18
CA LYS A 50 -6.10 11.65 6.03
C LYS A 50 -5.41 10.31 6.21
N LYS A 51 -5.62 9.68 7.35
CA LYS A 51 -5.05 8.36 7.62
C LYS A 51 -5.81 7.31 6.81
N ALA A 52 -5.07 6.36 6.25
CA ALA A 52 -5.62 5.25 5.47
C ALA A 52 -4.93 3.93 5.83
N LYS A 53 -5.64 2.84 5.57
CA LYS A 53 -5.12 1.46 5.67
C LYS A 53 -5.16 0.85 4.29
N LEU A 54 -4.01 0.41 3.82
CA LEU A 54 -3.86 -0.47 2.68
C LEU A 54 -3.76 -1.91 3.21
N LEU A 55 -4.82 -2.68 3.02
CA LEU A 55 -4.94 -4.06 3.47
C LEU A 55 -4.71 -5.02 2.30
N ILE A 56 -3.78 -5.95 2.48
CA ILE A 56 -3.54 -7.07 1.56
C ILE A 56 -3.86 -8.38 2.27
N GLU A 57 -4.84 -9.11 1.75
CA GLU A 57 -5.35 -10.35 2.37
C GLU A 57 -4.82 -11.61 1.70
N ASN A 58 -4.71 -12.68 2.48
CA ASN A 58 -4.21 -14.00 2.05
C ASN A 58 -2.82 -13.93 1.42
N ILE A 59 -1.88 -13.28 2.12
CA ILE A 59 -0.51 -13.05 1.63
C ILE A 59 0.23 -14.37 1.37
N SER A 60 0.99 -14.42 0.28
CA SER A 60 1.92 -15.52 -0.04
C SER A 60 3.38 -15.07 -0.04
N TYR A 61 3.62 -13.77 -0.18
CA TYR A 61 4.95 -13.19 -0.27
C TYR A 61 4.96 -11.77 0.30
N PHE A 62 6.01 -11.45 1.06
CA PHE A 62 6.29 -10.11 1.55
C PHE A 62 7.80 -9.93 1.67
N VAL A 63 8.32 -8.90 1.02
CA VAL A 63 9.71 -8.45 1.20
C VAL A 63 9.75 -6.92 1.22
N ILE A 64 10.71 -6.39 1.97
CA ILE A 64 11.03 -4.98 2.01
C ILE A 64 12.55 -4.84 1.94
N SER A 65 13.04 -3.94 1.08
CA SER A 65 14.45 -3.54 1.11
C SER A 65 14.65 -2.46 2.18
N ILE A 66 15.85 -2.43 2.77
CA ILE A 66 16.23 -1.44 3.79
C ILE A 66 17.66 -1.01 3.49
N GLU A 67 17.81 -0.21 2.44
CA GLU A 67 19.09 0.37 2.04
C GLU A 67 19.37 1.68 2.78
N GLU A 68 18.31 2.40 3.19
CA GLU A 68 18.39 3.65 3.95
C GLU A 68 17.69 3.52 5.33
N PRO A 69 18.09 4.32 6.34
CA PRO A 69 17.42 4.34 7.63
C PRO A 69 15.96 4.79 7.50
N TRP A 70 15.05 4.00 8.08
CA TRP A 70 13.64 4.37 8.15
C TRP A 70 13.39 5.51 9.14
N GLY A 71 12.44 6.38 8.81
CA GLY A 71 12.09 7.49 9.67
C GLY A 71 10.96 8.35 9.13
N LYS A 72 10.74 9.49 9.79
CA LYS A 72 9.75 10.46 9.33
C LYS A 72 10.12 10.99 7.94
N GLY A 73 9.13 11.19 7.09
CA GLY A 73 9.32 11.75 5.75
C GLY A 73 9.52 10.70 4.65
N THR A 74 9.34 9.42 4.95
CA THR A 74 9.26 8.36 3.93
C THR A 74 7.89 8.40 3.23
N TYR A 75 7.88 8.55 1.91
CA TYR A 75 6.68 8.58 1.10
C TYR A 75 6.79 7.71 -0.15
N ILE A 76 5.63 7.35 -0.70
CA ILE A 76 5.50 6.54 -1.91
C ILE A 76 5.76 7.41 -3.14
N VAL A 77 6.71 6.98 -3.97
CA VAL A 77 7.03 7.59 -5.28
C VAL A 77 6.32 6.89 -6.42
N SER A 78 6.10 5.58 -6.30
CA SER A 78 5.34 4.84 -7.30
C SER A 78 4.75 3.56 -6.72
N GLU A 79 3.68 3.13 -7.37
CA GLU A 79 3.00 1.87 -7.10
C GLU A 79 2.69 1.16 -8.42
N GLU A 80 2.96 -0.13 -8.43
CA GLU A 80 2.67 -1.02 -9.56
C GLU A 80 1.90 -2.23 -9.04
N ILE A 81 0.90 -2.66 -9.81
CA ILE A 81 0.13 -3.86 -9.49
C ILE A 81 0.12 -4.78 -10.69
N GLU A 82 0.60 -6.00 -10.47
CA GLU A 82 0.69 -7.04 -11.47
C GLU A 82 -0.26 -8.19 -11.11
N ARG A 83 -0.84 -8.82 -12.13
CA ARG A 83 -1.54 -10.10 -11.95
C ARG A 83 -0.53 -11.23 -11.98
N CYS A 84 -0.55 -12.08 -10.96
CA CYS A 84 0.26 -13.28 -10.89
C CYS A 84 -0.58 -14.53 -11.22
N ALA A 85 0.08 -15.69 -11.30
CA ALA A 85 -0.62 -16.96 -11.36
C ALA A 85 -1.51 -17.18 -10.12
N ASN A 86 -2.51 -18.05 -10.24
CA ASN A 86 -3.42 -18.44 -9.14
C ASN A 86 -4.29 -17.31 -8.57
N ASP A 87 -4.75 -16.39 -9.43
CA ASP A 87 -5.63 -15.27 -9.04
C ASP A 87 -5.05 -14.35 -7.95
N GLN A 88 -3.72 -14.29 -7.85
CA GLN A 88 -3.01 -13.39 -6.94
C GLN A 88 -2.64 -12.08 -7.61
N LEU A 89 -2.49 -11.04 -6.80
CA LEU A 89 -2.00 -9.72 -7.16
C LEU A 89 -0.66 -9.49 -6.46
N LYS A 90 0.32 -8.99 -7.21
CA LYS A 90 1.58 -8.47 -6.67
C LYS A 90 1.51 -6.96 -6.68
N LEU A 91 1.62 -6.36 -5.50
CA LEU A 91 1.81 -4.94 -5.29
C LEU A 91 3.31 -4.67 -5.10
N ILE A 92 3.83 -3.73 -5.88
CA ILE A 92 5.20 -3.22 -5.76
C ILE A 92 5.09 -1.74 -5.45
N ILE A 93 5.68 -1.30 -4.34
CA ILE A 93 5.75 0.10 -3.94
C ILE A 93 7.21 0.51 -3.92
N THR A 94 7.52 1.66 -4.51
CA THR A 94 8.83 2.30 -4.42
C THR A 94 8.74 3.52 -3.51
N LEU A 95 9.60 3.58 -2.52
CA LEU A 95 9.72 4.70 -1.59
C LEU A 95 10.69 5.75 -2.13
N ASN A 96 10.60 6.96 -1.58
CA ASN A 96 11.52 8.05 -1.93
C ASN A 96 12.99 7.82 -1.54
N SER A 97 13.27 6.84 -0.66
CA SER A 97 14.63 6.35 -0.40
C SER A 97 15.18 5.48 -1.54
N GLY A 98 14.33 5.01 -2.45
CA GLY A 98 14.64 3.94 -3.40
C GLY A 98 14.32 2.54 -2.89
N ASP A 99 13.91 2.40 -1.62
CA ASP A 99 13.50 1.12 -1.07
C ASP A 99 12.21 0.60 -1.72
N THR A 100 12.11 -0.72 -1.86
CA THR A 100 10.93 -1.37 -2.43
C THR A 100 10.19 -2.21 -1.39
N LEU A 101 8.86 -2.19 -1.47
CA LEU A 101 7.99 -3.14 -0.80
C LEU A 101 7.31 -3.99 -1.86
N GLU A 102 7.46 -5.31 -1.78
CA GLU A 102 6.75 -6.22 -2.66
C GLU A 102 5.86 -7.15 -1.85
N ILE A 103 4.58 -7.16 -2.19
CA ILE A 103 3.55 -7.92 -1.47
C ILE A 103 2.72 -8.70 -2.48
N THR A 104 2.57 -10.01 -2.26
CA THR A 104 1.65 -10.84 -3.06
C THR A 104 0.51 -11.34 -2.19
N GLY A 105 -0.72 -11.15 -2.65
CA GLY A 105 -1.94 -11.58 -1.96
C GLY A 105 -3.12 -11.77 -2.91
N VAL A 106 -4.31 -12.03 -2.38
CA VAL A 106 -5.52 -12.28 -3.18
C VAL A 106 -6.36 -11.02 -3.38
N THR A 107 -6.35 -10.14 -2.39
CA THR A 107 -7.17 -8.91 -2.37
C THR A 107 -6.33 -7.76 -1.85
N ILE A 108 -6.47 -6.60 -2.49
CA ILE A 108 -5.85 -5.34 -2.09
C ILE A 108 -6.98 -4.32 -1.90
N SER A 109 -7.03 -3.66 -0.74
CA SER A 109 -8.07 -2.67 -0.46
C SER A 109 -7.53 -1.45 0.27
N LEU A 110 -8.00 -0.27 -0.11
CA LEU A 110 -7.66 1.00 0.54
C LEU A 110 -8.89 1.54 1.28
N THR A 111 -8.74 1.74 2.59
CA THR A 111 -9.82 2.25 3.46
C THR A 111 -9.35 3.44 4.28
N ASP A 112 -10.18 4.47 4.34
CA ASP A 112 -9.92 5.63 5.18
C ASP A 112 -10.13 5.29 6.67
N ILE A 113 -9.26 5.83 7.53
CA ILE A 113 -9.43 5.78 8.97
C ILE A 113 -10.10 7.10 9.38
N VAL A 114 -11.36 7.00 9.80
CA VAL A 114 -12.13 8.13 10.38
C VAL A 114 -11.56 8.51 11.74
#